data_AF-A0A973C4B0-F1
#
_entry.id   AF-A0A973C4B0-F1
#
_cell.length_a   1.000
_cell.length_b   1.000
_cell.length_c   1.000
_cell.angle_alpha   90.00
_cell.angle_beta   90.00
_cell.angle_gamma   90.00
#
_symmetry.space_group_name_H-M   'P 1'
#
loop_
_entity.id
_entity.type
_entity.pdbx_description
1 polymer ?
#
loop_
_entity_poly.entity_id
_entity_poly.type
_entity_poly.pdbx_seq_one_letter_code
_entity_poly.pdbx_strand_id
1 'polypeptide(L)'
;MFDDQLPIIDISKDGRQKYVEQYRRQIELVLLEAMDRLEESFSKNDQFIKVFGSHDSATDKIINLFLADSFDLEKAHAKNLSLFTQLDYWLEYKTGGRLGSNKMTCNDLSQINETEITTNQPDNHIENLAKGLSQLSLCVAPDLVGYWLMANKKLLDEIGTLEQFYLDHKEIENMGSDGKKTRYKADACFRYLYLFLNIRPKLFDNGYIDAYEAKYFVRGNNIPQYTSIQTEDHIKKMHVRKVIRQIIDRFEAIHSDSDTLQACLIRTMARKSLVDLYEFEPLHKREYGEKLKGLKQVKTACAEEFI
;
A
#
# COMPACT_ATOMS: atom_id res chain seq x y z
N MET A 1 26.62 -15.32 21.81
CA MET A 1 26.56 -15.80 20.42
C MET A 1 26.04 -17.23 20.50
N PHE A 2 24.71 -17.39 20.37
CA PHE A 2 24.06 -18.70 20.35
C PHE A 2 24.38 -19.40 19.03
N ASP A 3 24.47 -20.72 19.06
CA ASP A 3 24.82 -21.51 17.89
C ASP A 3 23.61 -21.58 16.95
N ASP A 4 23.60 -20.75 15.90
CA ASP A 4 22.56 -20.70 14.86
C ASP A 4 22.41 -22.02 14.06
N GLN A 5 23.24 -23.03 14.40
CA GLN A 5 23.29 -24.31 13.71
C GLN A 5 22.17 -25.28 14.07
N LEU A 6 21.36 -25.03 15.11
CA LEU A 6 20.29 -25.95 15.53
C LEU A 6 19.23 -26.10 14.42
N PRO A 7 19.25 -27.19 13.64
CA PRO A 7 18.45 -27.30 12.43
C PRO A 7 17.10 -27.95 12.76
N ILE A 8 16.04 -27.50 12.08
CA ILE A 8 14.72 -28.11 12.14
C ILE A 8 14.69 -29.21 11.07
N ILE A 9 14.96 -30.44 11.51
CA ILE A 9 15.16 -31.60 10.61
C ILE A 9 13.82 -32.22 10.19
N ASP A 10 12.87 -32.29 11.13
CA ASP A 10 11.56 -32.89 10.90
C ASP A 10 10.50 -31.79 10.73
N ILE A 11 10.03 -31.65 9.51
CA ILE A 11 9.09 -30.60 9.08
C ILE A 11 7.63 -30.91 9.46
N SER A 12 7.36 -32.16 9.84
CA SER A 12 6.01 -32.58 10.27
C SER A 12 5.58 -31.81 11.52
N LYS A 13 4.27 -31.78 11.79
CA LYS A 13 3.75 -31.14 13.01
C LYS A 13 4.37 -31.75 14.26
N ASP A 14 4.45 -33.08 14.32
CA ASP A 14 5.02 -33.82 15.44
C ASP A 14 6.53 -33.54 15.58
N GLY A 15 7.24 -33.42 14.46
CA GLY A 15 8.65 -33.03 14.40
C GLY A 15 8.90 -31.62 14.95
N ARG A 16 8.09 -30.66 14.49
CA ARG A 16 8.12 -29.26 14.97
C ARG A 16 7.77 -29.18 16.45
N GLN A 17 6.82 -29.97 16.93
CA GLN A 17 6.45 -30.01 18.35
C GLN A 17 7.60 -30.54 19.21
N LYS A 18 8.23 -31.65 18.82
CA LYS A 18 9.43 -32.17 19.49
C LYS A 18 10.58 -31.16 19.49
N TYR A 19 10.76 -30.43 18.38
CA TYR A 19 11.78 -29.39 18.28
C TYR A 19 11.53 -28.25 19.28
N VAL A 20 10.29 -27.76 19.38
CA VAL A 20 9.92 -26.75 20.37
C VAL A 20 10.12 -27.26 21.79
N GLU A 21 9.69 -28.48 22.10
CA GLU A 21 9.88 -29.07 23.44
C GLU A 21 11.36 -29.20 23.81
N GLN A 22 12.21 -29.59 22.86
CA GLN A 22 13.64 -29.77 23.07
C GLN A 22 14.40 -28.45 23.24
N TYR A 23 14.02 -27.41 22.49
CA TYR A 23 14.76 -26.15 22.41
C TYR A 23 13.97 -24.93 22.89
N ARG A 24 12.91 -25.13 23.69
CA ARG A 24 11.97 -24.05 24.11
C ARG A 24 12.68 -22.84 24.68
N ARG A 25 13.62 -23.07 25.61
CA ARG A 25 14.38 -21.99 26.27
C ARG A 25 15.24 -21.20 25.28
N GLN A 26 15.88 -21.89 24.33
CA GLN A 26 16.70 -21.24 23.31
C GLN A 26 15.82 -20.41 22.36
N ILE A 27 14.65 -20.94 21.97
CA ILE A 27 13.66 -20.24 21.14
C ILE A 27 13.16 -18.98 21.85
N GLU A 28 12.77 -19.09 23.12
CA GLU A 28 12.33 -17.95 23.93
C GLU A 28 13.42 -16.87 24.03
N LEU A 29 14.67 -17.26 24.27
CA LEU A 29 15.80 -16.33 24.37
C LEU A 29 16.07 -15.59 23.07
N VAL A 30 16.11 -16.28 21.92
CA VAL A 30 16.36 -15.61 20.63
C VAL A 30 15.19 -14.73 20.20
N LEU A 31 13.96 -15.08 20.59
CA LEU A 31 12.78 -14.25 20.39
C LEU A 31 12.85 -12.97 21.20
N LEU A 32 13.17 -13.06 22.49
CA LEU A 32 13.33 -11.89 23.35
C LEU A 32 14.46 -10.97 22.83
N GLU A 33 15.62 -11.52 22.48
CA GLU A 33 16.74 -10.73 21.93
C GLU A 33 16.39 -10.08 20.58
N ALA A 34 15.51 -10.70 19.78
CA ALA A 34 15.01 -10.12 18.54
C ALA A 34 13.99 -9.01 18.81
N MET A 35 13.13 -9.17 19.83
CA MET A 35 12.15 -8.15 20.23
C MET A 35 12.82 -6.93 20.86
N ASP A 36 13.84 -7.11 21.70
CA ASP A 36 14.62 -6.00 22.28
C ASP A 36 15.26 -5.14 21.18
N ARG A 37 15.81 -5.77 20.14
CA ARG A 37 16.33 -5.07 18.95
C ARG A 37 15.23 -4.36 18.15
N LEU A 38 13.99 -4.85 18.22
CA LEU A 38 12.85 -4.22 17.57
C LEU A 38 12.35 -3.00 18.34
N GLU A 39 12.45 -2.99 19.68
CA GLU A 39 12.08 -1.83 20.51
C GLU A 39 12.88 -0.58 20.15
N GLU A 40 14.16 -0.74 19.76
CA GLU A 40 15.01 0.34 19.25
C GLU A 40 14.42 1.00 18.00
N SER A 41 13.53 0.30 17.28
CA SER A 41 12.79 0.78 16.10
C SER A 41 11.32 1.02 16.44
N PHE A 42 11.03 2.20 17.02
CA PHE A 42 9.68 2.63 17.44
C PHE A 42 8.56 2.28 16.44
N SER A 43 8.76 2.52 15.14
CA SER A 43 7.72 2.28 14.13
C SER A 43 7.41 0.80 13.87
N LYS A 44 8.37 -0.11 14.09
CA LYS A 44 8.17 -1.55 13.90
C LYS A 44 7.69 -2.21 15.19
N ASN A 45 8.15 -1.71 16.34
CA ASN A 45 7.71 -2.20 17.64
C ASN A 45 6.19 -2.04 17.82
N ASP A 46 5.63 -0.87 17.47
CA ASP A 46 4.18 -0.63 17.57
C ASP A 46 3.36 -1.61 16.71
N GLN A 47 3.83 -1.95 15.50
CA GLN A 47 3.16 -2.91 14.62
C GLN A 47 3.23 -4.33 15.20
N PHE A 48 4.39 -4.71 15.72
CA PHE A 48 4.59 -6.01 16.33
C PHE A 48 3.73 -6.18 17.57
N ILE A 49 3.70 -5.19 18.46
CA ILE A 49 2.85 -5.19 19.66
C ILE A 49 1.36 -5.22 19.28
N LYS A 50 0.96 -4.51 18.22
CA LYS A 50 -0.44 -4.54 17.74
C LYS A 50 -0.88 -5.92 17.26
N VAL A 51 0.04 -6.69 16.68
CA VAL A 51 -0.23 -8.00 16.07
C VAL A 51 -0.08 -9.11 17.09
N PHE A 52 0.93 -9.04 17.94
CA PHE A 52 1.31 -10.10 18.87
C PHE A 52 0.99 -9.78 20.33
N GLY A 53 0.58 -8.56 20.68
CA GLY A 53 0.31 -8.14 22.06
C GLY A 53 1.60 -7.69 22.76
N SER A 54 1.76 -8.03 24.04
CA SER A 54 3.03 -7.80 24.76
C SER A 54 4.11 -8.79 24.33
N HIS A 55 5.38 -8.50 24.65
CA HIS A 55 6.51 -9.41 24.44
C HIS A 55 6.30 -10.78 25.09
N ASP A 56 5.76 -10.79 26.30
CA ASP A 56 5.40 -12.03 27.01
C ASP A 56 4.39 -12.86 26.22
N SER A 57 3.38 -12.20 25.63
CA SER A 57 2.35 -12.89 24.84
C SER A 57 2.79 -13.21 23.40
N ALA A 58 3.78 -12.50 22.87
CA ALA A 58 4.26 -12.66 21.51
C ALA A 58 5.02 -13.97 21.33
N THR A 59 5.82 -14.35 22.33
CA THR A 59 6.59 -15.58 22.34
C THR A 59 5.70 -16.81 22.18
N ASP A 60 4.68 -16.95 23.01
CA ASP A 60 3.73 -18.06 22.92
C ASP A 60 2.95 -18.05 21.60
N LYS A 61 2.56 -16.87 21.10
CA LYS A 61 1.83 -16.75 19.83
C LYS A 61 2.68 -17.16 18.63
N ILE A 62 3.96 -16.78 18.58
CA ILE A 62 4.87 -17.16 17.50
C ILE A 62 5.13 -18.67 17.55
N ILE A 63 5.33 -19.24 18.75
CA ILE A 63 5.45 -20.69 18.91
C ILE A 63 4.18 -21.41 18.44
N ASN A 64 3.00 -20.90 18.79
CA ASN A 64 1.73 -21.49 18.34
C ASN A 64 1.55 -21.41 16.81
N LEU A 65 1.97 -20.32 16.17
CA LEU A 65 1.98 -20.24 14.70
C LEU A 65 2.96 -21.24 14.10
N PHE A 66 4.15 -21.37 14.68
CA PHE A 66 5.13 -22.37 14.27
C PHE A 66 4.63 -23.80 14.45
N LEU A 67 3.66 -24.07 15.33
CA LEU A 67 3.05 -25.38 15.55
C LEU A 67 1.72 -25.58 14.82
N ALA A 68 1.23 -24.58 14.08
CA ALA A 68 -0.02 -24.65 13.35
C ALA A 68 0.05 -25.68 12.21
N ASP A 69 -1.10 -26.29 11.89
CA ASP A 69 -1.23 -27.24 10.78
C ASP A 69 -1.02 -26.57 9.42
N SER A 70 -1.35 -25.29 9.32
CA SER A 70 -1.18 -24.45 8.13
C SER A 70 0.24 -23.90 7.95
N PHE A 71 1.15 -24.17 8.88
CA PHE A 71 2.52 -23.69 8.80
C PHE A 71 3.37 -24.57 7.89
N ASP A 72 3.91 -23.94 6.85
CA ASP A 72 4.70 -24.56 5.81
C ASP A 72 6.17 -24.12 5.94
N LEU A 73 6.97 -24.97 6.59
CA LEU A 73 8.39 -24.70 6.83
C LEU A 73 9.20 -24.60 5.52
N GLU A 74 8.74 -25.21 4.42
CA GLU A 74 9.42 -25.11 3.13
C GLU A 74 9.42 -23.69 2.57
N LYS A 75 8.46 -22.86 2.99
CA LYS A 75 8.36 -21.45 2.59
C LYS A 75 9.10 -20.49 3.54
N ALA A 76 9.64 -21.00 4.64
CA ALA A 76 10.38 -20.19 5.60
C ALA A 76 11.80 -19.89 5.09
N HIS A 77 12.29 -18.66 5.32
CA HIS A 77 13.63 -18.24 4.88
C HIS A 77 14.76 -18.93 5.67
N ALA A 78 14.46 -19.40 6.87
CA ALA A 78 15.38 -20.13 7.72
C ALA A 78 14.72 -21.42 8.22
N LYS A 79 15.49 -22.52 8.24
CA LYS A 79 15.06 -23.85 8.72
C LYS A 79 15.83 -24.27 9.97
N ASN A 80 16.20 -23.31 10.79
CA ASN A 80 16.98 -23.45 12.02
C ASN A 80 16.45 -22.48 13.07
N LEU A 81 17.14 -22.38 14.21
CA LEU A 81 16.76 -21.48 15.31
C LEU A 81 16.60 -20.00 14.87
N SER A 82 17.34 -19.52 13.87
CA SER A 82 17.25 -18.13 13.41
C SER A 82 15.93 -17.81 12.70
N LEU A 83 15.07 -18.79 12.43
CA LEU A 83 13.71 -18.55 11.99
C LEU A 83 12.94 -17.68 12.99
N PHE A 84 13.16 -17.89 14.28
CA PHE A 84 12.44 -17.18 15.33
C PHE A 84 12.91 -15.72 15.47
N THR A 85 14.10 -15.38 14.98
CA THR A 85 14.58 -13.98 14.98
C THR A 85 14.01 -13.16 13.83
N GLN A 86 13.33 -13.78 12.85
CA GLN A 86 12.76 -13.12 11.68
C GLN A 86 11.38 -12.54 11.99
N LEU A 87 11.32 -11.51 12.84
CA LEU A 87 10.03 -10.94 13.30
C LEU A 87 9.15 -10.40 12.16
N ASP A 88 9.76 -9.81 11.11
CA ASP A 88 9.03 -9.36 9.92
C ASP A 88 8.31 -10.53 9.21
N TYR A 89 8.95 -11.71 9.13
CA TYR A 89 8.34 -12.93 8.56
C TYR A 89 7.14 -13.38 9.39
N TRP A 90 7.25 -13.40 10.72
CA TRP A 90 6.14 -13.79 11.59
C TRP A 90 4.97 -12.81 11.52
N LEU A 91 5.28 -11.53 11.40
CA LEU A 91 4.32 -10.45 11.20
C LEU A 91 3.54 -10.63 9.90
N GLU A 92 4.24 -10.89 8.79
CA GLU A 92 3.64 -11.19 7.49
C GLU A 92 2.86 -12.48 7.51
N TYR A 93 3.40 -13.55 8.11
CA TYR A 93 2.75 -14.86 8.19
C TYR A 93 1.42 -14.77 8.95
N LYS A 94 1.39 -14.11 10.11
CA LYS A 94 0.17 -13.94 10.90
C LYS A 94 -0.88 -13.09 10.20
N THR A 95 -0.46 -12.14 9.37
CA THR A 95 -1.36 -11.20 8.70
C THR A 95 -1.62 -11.50 7.23
N GLY A 96 -1.05 -12.59 6.69
CA GLY A 96 -1.12 -12.92 5.28
C GLY A 96 -0.51 -11.83 4.38
N GLY A 97 0.54 -11.15 4.83
CA GLY A 97 1.19 -10.05 4.11
C GLY A 97 0.39 -8.72 4.13
N ARG A 98 -0.72 -8.64 4.87
CA ARG A 98 -1.59 -7.44 4.90
C ARG A 98 -0.96 -6.24 5.63
N LEU A 99 0.14 -6.43 6.37
CA LEU A 99 0.82 -5.35 7.08
C LEU A 99 1.82 -4.54 6.24
N GLY A 100 2.21 -5.04 5.07
CA GLY A 100 3.05 -4.27 4.12
C GLY A 100 2.38 -2.98 3.59
N SER A 101 1.10 -2.76 3.93
CA SER A 101 0.30 -1.62 3.50
C SER A 101 -0.01 -0.59 4.61
N ASN A 102 0.44 -0.81 5.85
CA ASN A 102 0.08 0.05 6.99
C ASN A 102 1.31 0.68 7.66
N LYS A 103 1.96 1.61 6.97
CA LYS A 103 2.60 2.72 7.68
C LYS A 103 1.50 3.66 8.17
N MET A 104 1.09 3.52 9.43
CA MET A 104 0.47 4.67 10.10
C MET A 104 0.68 4.64 11.60
N THR A 105 1.42 5.62 12.08
CA THR A 105 1.34 6.12 13.44
C THR A 105 0.01 6.84 13.68
N CYS A 106 -0.59 6.44 14.79
CA CYS A 106 -1.29 7.26 15.78
C CYS A 106 -2.78 7.63 15.57
N ASN A 107 -3.55 6.93 16.40
CA ASN A 107 -4.76 7.28 17.13
C ASN A 107 -6.15 7.00 16.51
N ASP A 108 -6.90 6.29 17.35
CA ASP A 108 -8.32 5.98 17.34
C ASP A 108 -8.86 5.09 16.22
N LEU A 109 -8.65 3.77 16.37
CA LEU A 109 -9.66 2.78 16.00
C LEU A 109 -9.59 1.60 16.98
N SER A 110 -10.15 1.80 18.17
CA SER A 110 -10.68 0.71 18.97
C SER A 110 -11.83 0.05 18.20
N GLN A 111 -11.84 -1.30 18.20
CA GLN A 111 -12.83 -2.21 17.59
C GLN A 111 -12.52 -2.63 16.15
N ILE A 112 -11.61 -3.59 16.00
CA ILE A 112 -11.69 -4.57 14.90
C ILE A 112 -12.12 -5.88 15.57
N ASN A 113 -13.38 -6.24 15.36
CA ASN A 113 -13.89 -7.55 15.76
C ASN A 113 -13.18 -8.64 14.96
N GLU A 114 -12.78 -9.68 15.67
CA GLU A 114 -12.33 -10.95 15.10
C GLU A 114 -13.50 -11.60 14.36
N THR A 115 -13.40 -11.66 13.04
CA THR A 115 -14.11 -12.67 12.27
C THR A 115 -13.11 -13.38 11.37
N GLU A 116 -12.91 -14.66 11.68
CA GLU A 116 -12.37 -15.66 10.78
C GLU A 116 -13.09 -15.57 9.43
N ILE A 117 -12.35 -15.42 8.33
CA ILE A 117 -12.92 -15.58 6.99
C ILE A 117 -12.11 -16.66 6.26
N THR A 118 -12.64 -17.86 6.38
CA THR A 118 -12.52 -18.96 5.42
C THR A 118 -12.99 -18.54 4.03
N THR A 119 -12.16 -18.84 3.02
CA THR A 119 -12.47 -19.25 1.63
C THR A 119 -13.59 -18.55 0.83
N ASN A 120 -13.20 -18.05 -0.35
CA ASN A 120 -13.99 -17.80 -1.57
C ASN A 120 -15.26 -16.93 -1.42
N GLN A 121 -15.10 -15.62 -1.61
CA GLN A 121 -16.19 -14.68 -1.89
C GLN A 121 -15.81 -13.86 -3.15
N PRO A 122 -16.80 -13.46 -3.98
CA PRO A 122 -16.55 -12.68 -5.19
C PRO A 122 -15.82 -11.38 -4.83
N ASP A 123 -14.83 -11.01 -5.64
CA ASP A 123 -14.03 -9.80 -5.48
C ASP A 123 -14.94 -8.59 -5.26
N ASN A 124 -15.06 -8.14 -4.02
CA ASN A 124 -15.86 -6.97 -3.71
C ASN A 124 -15.04 -5.74 -4.14
N HIS A 125 -15.12 -5.40 -5.43
CA HIS A 125 -14.46 -4.24 -6.02
C HIS A 125 -14.71 -2.97 -5.21
N ILE A 126 -15.90 -2.80 -4.61
CA ILE A 126 -16.23 -1.69 -3.70
C ILE A 126 -15.34 -1.71 -2.47
N GLU A 127 -15.19 -2.87 -1.82
CA GLU A 127 -14.36 -3.01 -0.63
C GLU A 127 -12.88 -2.71 -0.93
N ASN A 128 -12.37 -3.18 -2.07
CA ASN A 128 -11.01 -2.89 -2.51
C ASN A 128 -10.82 -1.40 -2.81
N LEU A 129 -11.80 -0.77 -3.48
CA LEU A 129 -11.78 0.66 -3.74
C LEU A 129 -11.83 1.47 -2.44
N ALA A 130 -12.69 1.07 -1.50
CA ALA A 130 -12.86 1.70 -0.20
C ALA A 130 -11.60 1.58 0.67
N LYS A 131 -10.92 0.43 0.67
CA LYS A 131 -9.62 0.24 1.33
C LYS A 131 -8.58 1.22 0.78
N GLY A 132 -8.44 1.30 -0.55
CA GLY A 132 -7.51 2.25 -1.18
C GLY A 132 -7.86 3.72 -0.89
N LEU A 133 -9.15 4.04 -0.83
CA LEU A 133 -9.63 5.39 -0.51
C LEU A 133 -9.34 5.76 0.93
N SER A 134 -9.55 4.81 1.85
CA SER A 134 -9.22 4.97 3.27
C SER A 134 -7.71 5.20 3.45
N GLN A 135 -6.86 4.43 2.77
CA GLN A 135 -5.42 4.67 2.78
C GLN A 135 -5.06 6.07 2.26
N LEU A 136 -5.66 6.46 1.12
CA LEU A 136 -5.42 7.77 0.53
C LEU A 136 -5.85 8.90 1.50
N SER A 137 -7.05 8.84 2.07
CA SER A 137 -7.60 9.90 2.92
C SER A 137 -6.75 10.17 4.17
N LEU A 138 -6.03 9.17 4.64
CA LEU A 138 -5.15 9.25 5.80
C LEU A 138 -3.84 10.00 5.53
N CYS A 139 -3.38 10.03 4.27
CA CYS A 139 -2.10 10.62 3.88
C CYS A 139 -2.24 11.83 2.95
N VAL A 140 -3.44 12.37 2.74
CA VAL A 140 -3.66 13.49 1.80
C VAL A 140 -4.64 14.52 2.34
N ALA A 141 -4.74 15.67 1.67
CA ALA A 141 -5.76 16.67 1.95
C ALA A 141 -7.17 16.18 1.52
N PRO A 142 -8.23 16.45 2.30
CA PRO A 142 -9.59 16.02 1.97
C PRO A 142 -10.07 16.39 0.55
N ASP A 143 -9.74 17.60 0.07
CA ASP A 143 -10.05 18.04 -1.30
C ASP A 143 -9.56 17.05 -2.38
N LEU A 144 -8.42 16.40 -2.17
CA LEU A 144 -7.91 15.41 -3.12
C LEU A 144 -8.82 14.17 -3.21
N VAL A 145 -9.35 13.72 -2.08
CA VAL A 145 -10.34 12.62 -2.04
C VAL A 145 -11.60 13.05 -2.78
N GLY A 146 -12.07 14.29 -2.55
CA GLY A 146 -13.18 14.88 -3.29
C GLY A 146 -12.93 14.88 -4.82
N TYR A 147 -11.75 15.30 -5.26
CA TYR A 147 -11.39 15.26 -6.69
C TYR A 147 -11.33 13.84 -7.26
N TRP A 148 -10.89 12.85 -6.48
CA TRP A 148 -10.91 11.45 -6.90
C TRP A 148 -12.35 10.96 -7.12
N LEU A 149 -13.26 11.26 -6.19
CA LEU A 149 -14.67 10.90 -6.29
C LEU A 149 -15.32 11.56 -7.51
N MET A 150 -15.05 12.84 -7.74
CA MET A 150 -15.54 13.56 -8.92
C MET A 150 -14.96 13.03 -10.25
N ALA A 151 -13.82 12.35 -10.24
CA ALA A 151 -13.19 11.79 -11.43
C ALA A 151 -13.72 10.40 -11.75
N ASN A 152 -14.04 9.61 -10.72
CA ASN A 152 -14.51 8.23 -10.84
C ASN A 152 -16.03 8.08 -10.67
N LYS A 153 -16.79 9.19 -10.65
CA LYS A 153 -18.25 9.17 -10.45
C LYS A 153 -18.96 8.09 -11.29
N LYS A 154 -18.69 8.03 -12.60
CA LYS A 154 -19.32 7.06 -13.51
C LYS A 154 -19.02 5.60 -13.12
N LEU A 155 -17.75 5.30 -12.83
CA LEU A 155 -17.32 3.97 -12.40
C LEU A 155 -18.02 3.57 -11.10
N LEU A 156 -18.15 4.51 -10.16
CA LEU A 156 -18.80 4.29 -8.88
C LEU A 156 -20.32 4.14 -9.02
N ASP A 157 -20.97 4.90 -9.90
CA ASP A 157 -22.40 4.78 -10.22
C ASP A 157 -22.71 3.41 -10.89
N GLU A 158 -21.77 2.89 -11.68
CA GLU A 158 -21.85 1.56 -12.32
C GLU A 158 -21.67 0.42 -11.32
N ILE A 159 -20.83 0.60 -10.29
CA ILE A 159 -20.53 -0.42 -9.28
C ILE A 159 -21.55 -0.39 -8.11
N GLY A 160 -22.23 0.74 -7.86
CA GLY A 160 -23.26 0.82 -6.81
C GLY A 160 -24.07 2.13 -6.77
N THR A 161 -25.15 2.14 -6.00
CA THR A 161 -26.05 3.31 -5.87
C THR A 161 -25.50 4.29 -4.82
N LEU A 162 -24.54 5.15 -5.22
CA LEU A 162 -23.80 6.06 -4.32
C LEU A 162 -24.36 7.49 -4.23
N GLU A 163 -25.62 7.73 -4.61
CA GLU A 163 -26.22 9.08 -4.64
C GLU A 163 -26.10 9.86 -3.32
N GLN A 164 -26.23 9.17 -2.17
CA GLN A 164 -26.14 9.80 -0.85
C GLN A 164 -24.70 10.20 -0.47
N PHE A 165 -23.70 9.40 -0.85
CA PHE A 165 -22.29 9.64 -0.50
C PHE A 165 -21.71 10.89 -1.19
N TYR A 166 -22.14 11.18 -2.42
CA TYR A 166 -21.72 12.38 -3.14
C TYR A 166 -22.32 13.67 -2.58
N LEU A 167 -23.49 13.58 -1.90
CA LEU A 167 -24.13 14.73 -1.29
C LEU A 167 -23.37 15.20 -0.04
N ASP A 168 -22.80 14.26 0.72
CA ASP A 168 -22.04 14.56 1.94
C ASP A 168 -20.59 15.01 1.67
N HIS A 169 -19.99 14.64 0.53
CA HIS A 169 -18.62 15.02 0.15
C HIS A 169 -18.54 16.27 -0.76
N LYS A 170 -19.55 17.13 -0.72
CA LYS A 170 -19.73 18.25 -1.66
C LYS A 170 -18.86 19.48 -1.41
N GLU A 171 -18.25 19.63 -0.25
CA GLU A 171 -17.51 20.84 0.08
C GLU A 171 -16.02 20.69 -0.24
N ILE A 172 -15.71 20.60 -1.54
CA ILE A 172 -14.38 20.98 -2.02
C ILE A 172 -14.28 22.49 -1.85
N GLU A 173 -13.58 22.93 -0.81
CA GLU A 173 -13.45 24.36 -0.49
C GLU A 173 -12.77 25.13 -1.63
N ASN A 174 -11.80 24.51 -2.31
CA ASN A 174 -10.99 25.15 -3.34
C ASN A 174 -11.36 24.71 -4.76
N MET A 175 -12.59 24.95 -5.18
CA MET A 175 -13.09 24.52 -6.50
C MET A 175 -12.25 24.97 -7.71
N GLY A 176 -11.49 26.07 -7.64
CA GLY A 176 -10.60 26.52 -8.73
C GLY A 176 -11.31 26.74 -10.08
N SER A 177 -10.55 27.05 -11.14
CA SER A 177 -11.08 27.10 -12.51
C SER A 177 -11.23 25.69 -13.11
N ASP A 178 -12.03 25.51 -14.15
CA ASP A 178 -12.26 24.17 -14.74
C ASP A 178 -10.98 23.50 -15.28
N GLY A 179 -10.03 24.31 -15.77
CA GLY A 179 -8.69 23.83 -16.12
C GLY A 179 -7.88 23.33 -14.92
N LYS A 180 -8.02 23.98 -13.75
CA LYS A 180 -7.43 23.51 -12.49
C LYS A 180 -8.12 22.24 -12.00
N LYS A 181 -9.46 22.18 -12.00
CA LYS A 181 -10.23 20.98 -11.64
C LYS A 181 -9.79 19.75 -12.44
N THR A 182 -9.60 19.89 -13.75
CA THR A 182 -9.17 18.77 -14.60
C THR A 182 -7.80 18.24 -14.20
N ARG A 183 -6.85 19.13 -13.88
CA ARG A 183 -5.52 18.76 -13.36
C ARG A 183 -5.64 18.05 -12.01
N TYR A 184 -6.46 18.59 -11.12
CA TYR A 184 -6.57 18.09 -9.75
C TYR A 184 -7.24 16.71 -9.70
N LYS A 185 -8.26 16.47 -10.54
CA LYS A 185 -8.85 15.14 -10.76
C LYS A 185 -7.83 14.12 -11.24
N ALA A 186 -6.99 14.51 -12.22
CA ALA A 186 -5.96 13.62 -12.75
C ALA A 186 -4.91 13.28 -11.69
N ASP A 187 -4.46 14.27 -10.90
CA ASP A 187 -3.52 14.07 -9.79
C ASP A 187 -4.09 13.15 -8.71
N ALA A 188 -5.34 13.38 -8.32
CA ALA A 188 -6.03 12.55 -7.34
C ALA A 188 -6.08 11.09 -7.79
N CYS A 189 -6.41 10.83 -9.06
CA CYS A 189 -6.40 9.47 -9.63
C CYS A 189 -4.99 8.89 -9.72
N PHE A 190 -3.99 9.69 -10.11
CA PHE A 190 -2.58 9.27 -10.20
C PHE A 190 -2.07 8.76 -8.85
N ARG A 191 -2.30 9.53 -7.79
CA ARG A 191 -1.84 9.21 -6.42
C ARG A 191 -2.63 8.09 -5.78
N TYR A 192 -3.93 8.02 -6.05
CA TYR A 192 -4.73 6.87 -5.64
C TYR A 192 -4.18 5.57 -6.24
N LEU A 193 -3.92 5.56 -7.55
CA LEU A 193 -3.39 4.39 -8.24
C LEU A 193 -2.00 3.98 -7.75
N TYR A 194 -1.17 4.94 -7.36
CA TYR A 194 0.12 4.65 -6.74
C TYR A 194 -0.02 3.75 -5.50
N LEU A 195 -1.00 4.04 -4.64
CA LEU A 195 -1.31 3.23 -3.45
C LEU A 195 -2.05 1.94 -3.83
N PHE A 196 -3.12 2.06 -4.62
CA PHE A 196 -4.00 0.95 -4.97
C PHE A 196 -3.26 -0.20 -5.67
N LEU A 197 -2.33 0.11 -6.58
CA LEU A 197 -1.53 -0.89 -7.29
C LEU A 197 -0.22 -1.26 -6.57
N ASN A 198 -0.02 -0.74 -5.35
CA ASN A 198 1.19 -0.89 -4.56
C ASN A 198 2.46 -0.68 -5.42
N ILE A 199 2.61 0.52 -5.98
CA ILE A 199 3.67 0.82 -6.96
C ILE A 199 5.04 0.94 -6.29
N ARG A 200 5.10 1.40 -5.04
CA ARG A 200 6.35 1.68 -4.31
C ARG A 200 7.42 0.58 -4.47
N PRO A 201 7.15 -0.71 -4.19
CA PRO A 201 8.16 -1.77 -4.27
C PRO A 201 8.58 -2.11 -5.71
N LYS A 202 7.83 -1.64 -6.71
CA LYS A 202 8.08 -1.86 -8.14
C LYS A 202 8.99 -0.78 -8.72
N LEU A 203 9.29 0.28 -7.99
CA LEU A 203 10.18 1.35 -8.46
C LEU A 203 11.65 0.97 -8.24
N PHE A 204 12.54 1.53 -9.05
CA PHE A 204 13.97 1.40 -8.80
C PHE A 204 14.33 2.27 -7.62
N ASP A 205 14.80 1.65 -6.53
CA ASP A 205 15.20 2.38 -5.35
C ASP A 205 16.53 3.10 -5.59
N ASN A 206 16.43 4.40 -5.76
CA ASN A 206 17.53 5.34 -5.92
C ASN A 206 17.51 6.40 -4.80
N GLY A 207 16.81 6.13 -3.70
CA GLY A 207 16.69 7.04 -2.55
C GLY A 207 15.77 8.25 -2.77
N TYR A 208 15.06 8.35 -3.90
CA TYR A 208 14.20 9.50 -4.23
C TYR A 208 12.71 9.27 -4.01
N ILE A 209 12.30 8.02 -3.78
CA ILE A 209 10.89 7.66 -3.59
C ILE A 209 10.35 8.31 -2.30
N ASP A 210 11.16 8.32 -1.24
CA ASP A 210 10.79 8.98 0.03
C ASP A 210 10.59 10.49 -0.14
N ALA A 211 11.36 11.14 -1.01
CA ALA A 211 11.18 12.56 -1.31
C ALA A 211 9.87 12.83 -2.08
N TYR A 212 9.47 11.93 -2.98
CA TYR A 212 8.17 11.99 -3.63
C TYR A 212 7.03 11.79 -2.63
N GLU A 213 7.12 10.78 -1.76
CA GLU A 213 6.08 10.52 -0.76
C GLU A 213 5.95 11.64 0.27
N ALA A 214 7.07 12.13 0.80
CA ALA A 214 7.10 13.26 1.72
C ALA A 214 6.53 14.56 1.12
N LYS A 215 6.47 14.67 -0.22
CA LYS A 215 5.92 15.84 -0.91
C LYS A 215 4.44 15.71 -1.28
N TYR A 216 3.98 14.50 -1.63
CA TYR A 216 2.63 14.30 -2.17
C TYR A 216 1.71 13.49 -1.26
N PHE A 217 2.23 12.81 -0.25
CA PHE A 217 1.48 11.96 0.68
C PHE A 217 1.61 12.50 2.11
N VAL A 218 1.35 13.80 2.26
CA VAL A 218 1.27 14.45 3.56
C VAL A 218 -0.17 14.91 3.80
N ARG A 219 -0.70 14.61 4.98
CA ARG A 219 -2.00 15.12 5.43
C ARG A 219 -1.88 16.63 5.71
N GLY A 220 -2.80 17.42 5.21
CA GLY A 220 -2.75 18.88 5.38
C GLY A 220 -4.07 19.56 5.00
N ASN A 221 -4.07 20.89 5.05
CA ASN A 221 -5.22 21.73 4.70
C ASN A 221 -5.69 21.46 3.25
N ASN A 222 -6.92 21.83 2.91
CA ASN A 222 -7.62 21.62 1.62
C ASN A 222 -6.95 22.26 0.38
N ILE A 223 -5.67 22.57 0.43
CA ILE A 223 -4.88 23.09 -0.67
C ILE A 223 -4.07 21.93 -1.26
N PRO A 224 -4.26 21.58 -2.54
CA PRO A 224 -3.43 20.57 -3.19
C PRO A 224 -1.94 20.96 -3.10
N GLN A 225 -1.10 20.07 -2.57
CA GLN A 225 0.25 20.44 -2.11
C GLN A 225 1.19 21.01 -3.18
N TYR A 226 0.98 20.67 -4.45
CA TYR A 226 1.72 21.25 -5.58
C TYR A 226 1.31 22.70 -5.91
N THR A 227 0.28 23.23 -5.23
CA THR A 227 -0.06 24.66 -5.24
C THR A 227 0.47 25.40 -4.02
N SER A 228 1.05 24.68 -3.04
CA SER A 228 1.71 25.31 -1.91
C SER A 228 2.98 26.02 -2.40
N ILE A 229 3.13 27.28 -2.01
CA ILE A 229 4.26 28.15 -2.38
C ILE A 229 5.45 27.79 -1.48
N GLN A 230 5.89 26.52 -1.52
CA GLN A 230 7.13 26.13 -0.86
C GLN A 230 8.27 26.21 -1.88
N THR A 231 9.28 27.00 -1.55
CA THR A 231 10.52 27.10 -2.33
C THR A 231 11.26 25.76 -2.23
N GLU A 232 11.26 25.00 -3.32
CA GLU A 232 11.93 23.71 -3.42
C GLU A 232 13.17 23.81 -4.30
N ASP A 233 14.28 23.23 -3.84
CA ASP A 233 15.53 23.14 -4.59
C ASP A 233 15.36 22.39 -5.93
N HIS A 234 16.08 22.84 -6.96
CA HIS A 234 16.06 22.27 -8.30
C HIS A 234 16.42 20.78 -8.32
N ILE A 235 17.34 20.34 -7.47
CA ILE A 235 17.75 18.93 -7.38
C ILE A 235 16.58 18.06 -6.89
N LYS A 236 15.87 18.50 -5.83
CA LYS A 236 14.70 17.80 -5.30
C LYS A 236 13.57 17.72 -6.33
N LYS A 237 13.29 18.81 -7.05
CA LYS A 237 12.33 18.82 -8.17
C LYS A 237 12.69 17.80 -9.24
N MET A 238 13.97 17.72 -9.64
CA MET A 238 14.42 16.76 -10.64
C MET A 238 14.24 15.31 -10.15
N HIS A 239 14.58 15.01 -8.89
CA HIS A 239 14.41 13.67 -8.29
C HIS A 239 12.95 13.25 -8.22
N VAL A 240 12.08 14.14 -7.74
CA VAL A 240 10.63 13.93 -7.73
C VAL A 240 10.09 13.64 -9.14
N ARG A 241 10.49 14.43 -10.15
CA ARG A 241 10.09 14.18 -11.55
C ARG A 241 10.60 12.84 -12.08
N LYS A 242 11.79 12.39 -11.68
CA LYS A 242 12.30 11.05 -12.01
C LYS A 242 11.39 9.95 -11.44
N VAL A 243 10.94 10.09 -10.19
CA VAL A 243 10.02 9.12 -9.57
C VAL A 243 8.67 9.10 -10.29
N ILE A 244 8.10 10.28 -10.57
CA ILE A 244 6.81 10.38 -11.28
C ILE A 244 6.89 9.71 -12.65
N ARG A 245 7.99 9.90 -13.38
CA ARG A 245 8.25 9.20 -14.65
C ARG A 245 8.24 7.68 -14.49
N GLN A 246 8.99 7.15 -13.52
CA GLN A 246 8.99 5.72 -13.23
C GLN A 246 7.59 5.19 -12.87
N ILE A 247 6.80 5.95 -12.11
CA ILE A 247 5.42 5.56 -11.78
C ILE A 247 4.58 5.45 -13.07
N ILE A 248 4.67 6.42 -13.99
CA ILE A 248 3.96 6.36 -15.27
C ILE A 248 4.43 5.15 -16.09
N ASP A 249 5.74 4.89 -16.13
CA ASP A 249 6.30 3.72 -16.83
C ASP A 249 5.78 2.40 -16.23
N ARG A 250 5.57 2.36 -14.91
CA ARG A 250 4.95 1.19 -14.24
C ARG A 250 3.47 1.06 -14.55
N PHE A 251 2.71 2.15 -14.62
CA PHE A 251 1.32 2.09 -15.06
C PHE A 251 1.19 1.60 -16.50
N GLU A 252 2.09 2.01 -17.38
CA GLU A 252 2.18 1.48 -18.76
C GLU A 252 2.48 -0.01 -18.80
N ALA A 253 3.45 -0.47 -18.01
CA ALA A 253 3.75 -1.90 -17.92
C ALA A 253 2.60 -2.74 -17.35
N ILE A 254 1.80 -2.20 -16.42
CA ILE A 254 0.67 -2.92 -15.81
C ILE A 254 -0.56 -2.91 -16.72
N HIS A 255 -0.75 -1.87 -17.54
CA HIS A 255 -1.95 -1.70 -18.38
C HIS A 255 -2.23 -2.89 -19.29
N SER A 256 -1.20 -3.51 -19.87
CA SER A 256 -1.37 -4.66 -20.77
C SER A 256 -2.05 -5.87 -20.12
N ASP A 257 -1.83 -6.06 -18.83
CA ASP A 257 -2.30 -7.21 -18.06
C ASP A 257 -3.32 -6.81 -16.97
N SER A 258 -3.82 -5.57 -17.03
CA SER A 258 -4.73 -5.03 -16.01
C SER A 258 -6.13 -5.61 -16.16
N ASP A 259 -6.78 -5.92 -15.03
CA ASP A 259 -8.20 -6.26 -14.99
C ASP A 259 -9.09 -5.07 -15.38
N THR A 260 -10.39 -5.32 -15.60
CA THR A 260 -11.35 -4.32 -16.06
C THR A 260 -11.43 -3.10 -15.11
N LEU A 261 -11.36 -3.31 -13.79
CA LEU A 261 -11.38 -2.23 -12.81
C LEU A 261 -10.10 -1.39 -12.89
N GLN A 262 -8.94 -2.04 -12.91
CA GLN A 262 -7.64 -1.40 -13.01
C GLN A 262 -7.52 -0.59 -14.31
N ALA A 263 -7.95 -1.15 -15.45
CA ALA A 263 -7.98 -0.45 -16.74
C ALA A 263 -8.85 0.82 -16.67
N CYS A 264 -10.02 0.73 -16.02
CA CYS A 264 -10.91 1.85 -15.79
C CYS A 264 -10.24 2.95 -14.95
N LEU A 265 -9.59 2.60 -13.84
CA LEU A 265 -8.88 3.52 -12.96
C LEU A 265 -7.67 4.16 -13.68
N ILE A 266 -6.86 3.38 -14.39
CA ILE A 266 -5.70 3.89 -15.15
C ILE A 266 -6.17 4.91 -16.20
N ARG A 267 -7.29 4.66 -16.87
CA ARG A 267 -7.87 5.62 -17.82
C ARG A 267 -8.25 6.96 -17.18
N THR A 268 -8.71 6.98 -15.92
CA THR A 268 -9.13 8.24 -15.27
C THR A 268 -7.94 9.14 -14.95
N MET A 269 -6.78 8.57 -14.58
CA MET A 269 -5.55 9.35 -14.39
C MET A 269 -4.88 9.79 -15.69
N ALA A 270 -5.08 9.08 -16.81
CA ALA A 270 -4.31 9.19 -18.06
C ALA A 270 -4.54 10.51 -18.84
N ARG A 271 -4.17 11.65 -18.25
CA ARG A 271 -4.41 13.01 -18.77
C ARG A 271 -3.07 13.71 -19.00
N LYS A 272 -2.87 14.27 -20.20
CA LYS A 272 -1.68 15.09 -20.52
C LYS A 272 -1.44 16.23 -19.52
N SER A 273 -2.49 16.71 -18.87
CA SER A 273 -2.43 17.73 -17.84
C SER A 273 -1.59 17.36 -16.61
N LEU A 274 -1.33 16.06 -16.35
CA LEU A 274 -0.40 15.61 -15.30
C LEU A 274 1.04 16.04 -15.56
N VAL A 275 1.44 15.98 -16.84
CA VAL A 275 2.79 16.34 -17.27
C VAL A 275 3.05 17.84 -17.08
N ASP A 276 2.01 18.65 -17.31
CA ASP A 276 2.03 20.07 -16.99
C ASP A 276 2.05 20.33 -15.49
N LEU A 277 1.27 19.56 -14.73
CA LEU A 277 1.16 19.70 -13.28
C LEU A 277 2.48 19.45 -12.56
N TYR A 278 3.22 18.45 -13.02
CA TYR A 278 4.52 18.08 -12.46
C TYR A 278 5.70 18.77 -13.14
N GLU A 279 5.43 19.76 -13.99
CA GLU A 279 6.43 20.62 -14.63
C GLU A 279 7.50 19.84 -15.40
N PHE A 280 7.10 18.88 -16.24
CA PHE A 280 8.05 18.11 -17.02
C PHE A 280 8.80 19.00 -18.02
N GLU A 281 10.08 18.68 -18.23
CA GLU A 281 10.90 19.31 -19.26
C GLU A 281 10.34 19.04 -20.67
N PRO A 282 10.58 19.92 -21.66
CA PRO A 282 9.95 19.83 -22.98
C PRO A 282 10.07 18.47 -23.68
N LEU A 283 11.23 17.81 -23.59
CA LEU A 283 11.45 16.49 -24.18
C LEU A 283 10.57 15.42 -23.50
N HIS A 284 10.68 15.30 -22.18
CA HIS A 284 9.87 14.38 -21.38
C HIS A 284 8.38 14.69 -21.47
N LYS A 285 8.02 15.97 -21.64
CA LYS A 285 6.63 16.39 -21.74
C LYS A 285 5.94 15.80 -22.98
N ARG A 286 6.66 15.73 -24.10
CA ARG A 286 6.15 15.08 -25.32
C ARG A 286 6.03 13.57 -25.12
N GLU A 287 7.10 12.93 -24.66
CA GLU A 287 7.17 11.48 -24.45
C GLU A 287 6.06 10.97 -23.53
N TYR A 288 6.02 11.47 -22.29
CA TYR A 288 5.06 11.03 -21.28
C TYR A 288 3.63 11.52 -21.60
N GLY A 289 3.51 12.59 -22.38
CA GLY A 289 2.23 13.02 -22.95
C GLY A 289 1.65 11.97 -23.91
N GLU A 290 2.47 11.32 -24.73
CA GLU A 290 2.03 10.24 -25.62
C GLU A 290 1.80 8.93 -24.85
N LYS A 291 2.63 8.58 -23.84
CA LYS A 291 2.37 7.42 -22.96
C LYS A 291 1.00 7.52 -22.28
N LEU A 292 0.69 8.66 -21.65
CA LEU A 292 -0.62 8.91 -21.05
C LEU A 292 -1.76 8.89 -22.08
N LYS A 293 -1.51 9.23 -23.34
CA LYS A 293 -2.50 9.10 -24.41
C LYS A 293 -2.75 7.63 -24.77
N GLY A 294 -1.70 6.79 -24.77
CA GLY A 294 -1.80 5.35 -24.96
C GLY A 294 -2.65 4.69 -23.86
N LEU A 295 -2.40 5.04 -22.59
CA LEU A 295 -3.15 4.52 -21.44
C LEU A 295 -4.66 4.79 -21.47
N LYS A 296 -5.10 5.82 -22.21
CA LYS A 296 -6.52 6.12 -22.40
C LYS A 296 -7.25 5.14 -23.32
N GLN A 297 -6.52 4.46 -24.19
CA GLN A 297 -7.10 3.55 -25.16
C GLN A 297 -7.41 2.23 -24.44
N VAL A 298 -8.68 1.98 -24.20
CA VAL A 298 -9.16 0.70 -23.66
C VAL A 298 -9.51 -0.18 -24.85
N LYS A 299 -9.05 -1.44 -24.87
CA LYS A 299 -9.66 -2.47 -25.73
C LYS A 299 -11.12 -2.55 -25.29
N THR A 300 -12.02 -2.28 -26.22
CA THR A 300 -13.48 -2.16 -26.07
C THR A 300 -14.11 -3.35 -25.33
N ALA A 301 -14.02 -3.39 -24.00
CA ALA A 301 -14.67 -4.39 -23.15
C ALA A 301 -15.39 -3.75 -21.95
N CYS A 302 -15.10 -2.49 -21.62
CA CYS A 302 -15.80 -1.73 -20.56
C CYS A 302 -17.33 -1.60 -20.73
N ALA A 303 -17.91 -2.00 -21.87
CA ALA A 303 -19.34 -1.84 -22.13
C ALA A 303 -20.15 -3.14 -21.96
N GLU A 304 -19.51 -4.31 -21.86
CA GLU A 304 -20.22 -5.59 -21.94
C GLU A 304 -20.09 -6.48 -20.69
N GLU A 305 -19.14 -6.24 -19.79
CA GLU A 305 -18.92 -7.09 -18.59
C GLU A 305 -19.64 -6.62 -17.32
N PHE A 306 -20.38 -5.51 -17.37
CA PHE A 306 -21.18 -5.01 -16.23
C PHE A 306 -22.71 -5.03 -16.52
N ILE A 307 -23.16 -5.81 -17.51
CA ILE A 307 -24.58 -6.09 -17.81
C ILE A 307 -24.97 -7.46 -17.28
#